data_AF-A0A9E4B3I0-F1
#
_entry.id   AF-A0A9E4B3I0-F1
#
_cell.length_a   1.000
_cell.length_b   1.000
_cell.length_c   1.000
_cell.angle_alpha   90.00
_cell.angle_beta   90.00
_cell.angle_gamma   90.00
#
_symmetry.space_group_name_H-M   'P 1'
#
loop_
_entity.id
_entity.type
_entity.pdbx_description
1 polymer ?
#
loop_
_entity_poly.entity_id
_entity_poly.type
_entity_poly.pdbx_seq_one_letter_code
_entity_poly.pdbx_strand_id
1 'polypeptide(L)'
;MSSTCPMTTARNISVVTETHRSKPHIWIVQLVYLTQHHPVEELYDMTTDPYEFNNLAFRTEMRPILEEMRADVRHWMHAQDDEGRHETCNLN
;
A
#
# COMPACT_ATOMS: atom_id res chain seq x y z
N MET A 1 -47.27 -28.16 -30.33
CA MET A 1 -45.81 -28.44 -30.29
C MET A 1 -45.18 -27.48 -29.30
N SER A 2 -44.43 -28.03 -28.34
CA SER A 2 -43.47 -27.37 -27.43
C SER A 2 -44.01 -26.31 -26.44
N SER A 3 -43.80 -26.38 -25.13
CA SER A 3 -43.25 -27.39 -24.24
C SER A 3 -43.61 -26.96 -22.82
N THR A 4 -44.21 -27.86 -22.05
CA THR A 4 -44.45 -27.72 -20.62
C THR A 4 -43.09 -27.75 -19.90
N CYS A 5 -42.76 -26.70 -19.14
CA CYS A 5 -41.66 -26.77 -18.19
C CYS A 5 -42.25 -27.09 -16.80
N PRO A 6 -41.97 -28.27 -16.21
CA PRO A 6 -42.47 -28.59 -14.89
C PRO A 6 -41.72 -27.74 -13.86
N MET A 7 -42.45 -27.07 -12.97
CA MET A 7 -41.86 -26.55 -11.75
C MET A 7 -41.44 -27.74 -10.88
N THR A 8 -40.19 -28.18 -11.04
CA THR A 8 -39.56 -29.08 -10.08
C THR A 8 -39.29 -28.29 -8.81
N THR A 9 -39.97 -28.67 -7.74
CA THR A 9 -39.63 -28.33 -6.36
C THR A 9 -38.15 -28.58 -6.13
N ALA A 10 -37.34 -27.53 -6.20
CA ALA A 10 -35.96 -27.53 -5.79
C ALA A 10 -35.85 -26.77 -4.48
N ARG A 11 -35.16 -27.40 -3.54
CA ARG A 11 -34.90 -26.97 -2.16
C ARG A 11 -34.56 -25.49 -2.07
N ASN A 12 -34.96 -24.89 -0.95
CA ASN A 12 -34.57 -23.58 -0.45
C ASN A 12 -33.03 -23.40 -0.40
N ILE A 13 -32.42 -23.15 -1.54
CA ILE A 13 -31.06 -22.62 -1.65
C ILE A 13 -31.18 -21.45 -2.61
N SER A 14 -31.45 -20.27 -2.06
CA SER A 14 -31.14 -19.03 -2.75
C SER A 14 -29.62 -18.98 -2.87
N VAL A 15 -29.09 -19.45 -4.00
CA VAL A 15 -27.73 -19.07 -4.39
C VAL A 15 -27.83 -17.57 -4.66
N VAL A 16 -27.37 -16.76 -3.70
CA VAL A 16 -27.09 -15.36 -3.97
C VAL A 16 -25.98 -15.36 -5.02
N THR A 17 -26.34 -15.23 -6.29
CA THR A 17 -25.39 -14.93 -7.34
C THR A 17 -24.94 -13.49 -7.13
N GLU A 18 -23.94 -13.29 -6.29
CA GLU A 18 -23.40 -11.98 -5.98
C GLU A 18 -22.55 -11.51 -7.17
N THR A 19 -23.18 -10.89 -8.16
CA THR A 19 -22.50 -10.28 -9.31
C THR A 19 -22.32 -8.77 -9.16
N HIS A 20 -22.47 -8.22 -7.94
CA HIS A 20 -22.25 -6.80 -7.69
C HIS A 20 -20.81 -6.52 -7.24
N ARG A 21 -19.82 -6.92 -8.04
CA ARG A 21 -18.45 -6.43 -7.88
C ARG A 21 -18.43 -4.98 -8.39
N SER A 22 -18.79 -4.03 -7.52
CA SER A 22 -18.56 -2.61 -7.79
C SER A 22 -17.08 -2.43 -8.12
N LYS A 23 -16.79 -1.75 -9.24
CA LYS A 23 -15.40 -1.45 -9.60
C LYS A 23 -14.83 -0.62 -8.45
N PRO A 24 -13.69 -1.02 -7.85
CA PRO A 24 -13.09 -0.22 -6.80
C PRO A 24 -12.82 1.17 -7.37
N HIS A 25 -13.15 2.19 -6.59
CA HIS A 25 -12.88 3.55 -7.01
C HIS A 25 -11.38 3.72 -7.23
N ILE A 26 -10.98 4.45 -8.27
CA ILE A 26 -9.57 4.57 -8.67
C ILE A 26 -8.65 5.04 -7.52
N TRP A 27 -9.15 5.93 -6.65
CA TRP A 27 -8.43 6.35 -5.44
C TRP A 27 -8.12 5.20 -4.49
N ILE A 28 -9.02 4.21 -4.33
CA ILE A 28 -8.77 3.03 -3.47
C ILE A 28 -7.65 2.18 -4.08
N VAL A 29 -7.68 1.98 -5.39
CA VAL A 29 -6.63 1.22 -6.10
C VAL A 29 -5.27 1.91 -5.94
N GLN A 30 -5.25 3.24 -6.06
CA GLN A 30 -4.03 4.03 -5.90
C GLN A 30 -3.48 3.97 -4.47
N LEU A 31 -4.32 4.09 -3.44
CA LEU A 31 -3.87 3.97 -2.04
C LEU A 31 -3.28 2.59 -1.76
N VAL A 32 -3.98 1.53 -2.17
CA VAL A 32 -3.49 0.15 -2.01
C VAL A 32 -2.13 -0.03 -2.68
N TYR A 33 -1.95 0.54 -3.88
CA TYR A 33 -0.69 0.49 -4.60
C TYR A 33 0.44 1.20 -3.84
N LEU A 34 0.21 2.44 -3.39
CA LEU A 34 1.21 3.22 -2.64
C LEU A 34 1.62 2.50 -1.34
N THR A 35 0.68 1.90 -0.62
CA THR A 35 0.98 1.15 0.60
C THR A 35 1.81 -0.12 0.32
N GLN A 36 1.51 -0.84 -0.76
CA GLN A 36 2.20 -2.09 -1.09
C GLN A 36 3.57 -1.87 -1.77
N HIS A 37 3.76 -0.72 -2.41
CA HIS A 37 4.93 -0.42 -3.24
C HIS A 37 5.54 0.93 -2.86
N HIS A 38 5.91 1.10 -1.59
CA HIS A 38 6.62 2.28 -1.13
C HIS A 38 8.11 2.18 -1.52
N PRO A 39 8.73 3.29 -1.97
CA PRO A 39 10.16 3.34 -2.21
C PRO A 39 10.93 3.27 -0.89
N VAL A 40 12.25 3.09 -0.99
CA VAL A 40 13.14 3.06 0.18
C VAL A 40 13.09 4.38 0.97
N GLU A 41 12.86 5.49 0.29
CA GLU A 41 12.85 6.82 0.91
C GLU A 41 11.67 7.66 0.41
N GLU A 42 11.04 8.34 1.36
CA GLU A 42 9.90 9.22 1.14
C GLU A 42 10.13 10.56 1.85
N LEU A 43 9.86 11.66 1.15
CA LEU A 43 10.00 13.01 1.67
C LEU A 43 8.73 13.79 1.36
N TYR A 44 8.07 14.34 2.38
CA TYR A 44 6.81 15.06 2.26
C TYR A 44 6.91 16.44 2.87
N ASP A 45 6.21 17.41 2.27
CA ASP A 45 6.01 18.72 2.86
C ASP A 45 4.66 18.72 3.61
N MET A 46 4.71 18.62 4.93
CA MET A 46 3.51 18.58 5.78
C MET A 46 2.63 19.83 5.68
N THR A 47 3.17 20.96 5.22
CA THR A 47 2.42 22.21 5.09
C THR A 47 1.56 22.20 3.84
N THR A 48 2.11 21.71 2.72
CA THR A 48 1.44 21.72 1.42
C THR A 48 0.81 20.38 1.05
N ASP A 49 1.25 19.30 1.68
CA ASP A 49 0.81 17.91 1.46
C ASP A 49 0.52 17.19 2.80
N PRO A 50 -0.52 17.59 3.55
CA PRO A 50 -0.81 17.04 4.88
C PRO A 50 -1.24 15.56 4.88
N TYR A 51 -1.48 14.99 3.70
CA TYR A 51 -1.87 13.58 3.53
C TYR A 51 -0.77 12.75 2.84
N GLU A 52 0.43 13.31 2.64
CA GLU A 52 1.62 12.57 2.21
C GLU A 52 1.43 11.82 0.88
N PHE A 53 0.70 12.41 -0.07
CA PHE A 53 0.46 11.78 -1.37
C PHE A 53 1.54 12.12 -2.40
N ASN A 54 2.36 13.14 -2.15
CA ASN A 54 3.29 13.71 -3.10
C ASN A 54 4.74 13.52 -2.63
N ASN A 55 5.28 12.31 -2.80
CA ASN A 55 6.67 12.03 -2.44
C ASN A 55 7.65 12.90 -3.26
N LEU A 56 8.46 13.68 -2.55
CA LEU A 56 9.44 14.64 -3.08
C LEU A 56 10.87 14.07 -3.13
N ALA A 57 11.12 12.86 -2.63
CA ALA A 57 12.46 12.30 -2.45
C ALA A 57 13.26 12.19 -3.76
N PHE A 58 12.57 12.05 -4.90
CA PHE A 58 13.19 11.95 -6.22
C PHE A 58 13.35 13.30 -6.95
N ARG A 59 12.92 14.41 -6.34
CA ARG A 59 13.09 15.74 -6.93
C ARG A 59 14.51 16.22 -6.71
N THR A 60 15.17 16.64 -7.78
CA THR A 60 16.59 17.05 -7.73
C THR A 60 16.78 18.24 -6.80
N GLU A 61 15.79 19.14 -6.75
CA GLU A 61 15.79 20.34 -5.91
C GLU A 61 15.73 20.00 -4.41
N MET A 62 15.22 18.82 -4.05
CA MET A 62 15.03 18.39 -2.66
C MET A 62 16.20 17.56 -2.12
N ARG A 63 17.19 17.24 -2.97
CA ARG A 63 18.35 16.45 -2.58
C ARG A 63 19.09 16.98 -1.35
N PRO A 64 19.32 18.31 -1.18
CA PRO A 64 19.99 18.83 0.01
C PRO A 64 19.23 18.51 1.30
N ILE A 65 17.91 18.69 1.30
CA ILE A 65 17.04 18.41 2.46
C ILE A 65 17.04 16.91 2.75
N LEU A 66 16.96 16.08 1.72
CA LEU A 66 16.99 14.63 1.87
C LEU A 66 18.31 14.14 2.49
N GLU A 67 19.44 14.73 2.08
CA GLU A 67 20.76 14.41 2.65
C GLU A 67 20.89 14.83 4.12
N GLU A 68 20.35 15.99 4.48
CA GLU A 68 20.26 16.46 5.87
C GLU A 68 19.43 15.50 6.72
N MET A 69 18.19 15.21 6.32
CA MET A 69 17.30 14.33 7.07
C MET A 69 17.86 12.91 7.22
N ARG A 70 18.52 12.38 6.18
CA ARG A 70 19.25 11.10 6.25
C ARG A 70 20.35 11.14 7.31
N ALA A 71 21.07 12.24 7.44
CA ALA A 71 22.13 12.39 8.43
C ALA A 71 21.55 12.41 9.85
N ASP A 72 20.46 13.15 10.06
CA ASP A 72 19.77 13.23 11.35
C ASP A 72 19.22 11.88 11.79
N VAL A 73 18.56 11.15 10.90
CA VAL A 73 18.04 9.80 11.18
C VAL A 73 19.19 8.84 11.55
N ARG A 74 20.28 8.83 10.78
CA ARG A 74 21.45 7.98 11.11
C ARG A 74 22.06 8.34 12.47
N HIS A 75 22.17 9.63 12.77
CA HIS A 75 22.69 10.08 14.05
C HIS A 75 21.79 9.61 15.22
N TRP A 76 20.48 9.73 15.06
CA TRP A 76 19.51 9.26 16.04
C TRP A 76 19.57 7.73 16.22
N MET A 77 19.59 6.97 15.12
CA MET A 77 19.71 5.51 15.13
C MET A 77 20.94 5.04 15.90
N HIS A 78 22.12 5.62 15.62
CA HIS A 78 23.34 5.32 16.35
C HIS A 78 23.22 5.66 17.84
N ALA A 79 22.58 6.78 18.19
CA ALA A 79 22.36 7.15 19.59
C ALA A 79 21.40 6.18 20.32
N GLN A 80 20.57 5.43 19.59
CA GLN A 80 19.66 4.42 20.15
C GLN A 80 20.23 2.99 20.11
N ASP A 81 21.48 2.80 19.66
CA ASP A 81 22.05 1.48 19.37
C ASP A 81 21.19 0.67 18.37
N ASP A 82 20.52 1.38 17.44
CA ASP A 82 19.65 0.83 16.40
C ASP A 82 20.34 0.88 15.03
N GLU A 83 21.43 0.13 14.89
CA GLU A 83 22.21 0.12 13.65
C GLU A 83 21.66 -0.86 12.59
N GLY A 84 20.53 -1.52 12.87
CA GLY A 84 19.98 -2.60 12.05
C GLY A 84 20.89 -3.82 12.08
N ARG A 85 20.54 -4.82 12.89
CA ARG A 85 21.29 -6.09 12.89
C ARG A 85 21.03 -6.84 11.58
N HIS A 86 22.08 -7.00 10.77
CA HIS A 86 22.09 -8.07 9.77
C HIS A 86 22.20 -9.40 10.50
N GLU A 87 21.07 -10.07 10.69
CA GLU A 87 21.06 -11.43 11.20
C GLU A 87 21.75 -12.32 10.16
N THR A 88 23.03 -12.61 10.36
CA THR A 88 23.68 -13.70 9.63
C THR A 88 23.07 -14.98 10.14
N CYS A 89 22.05 -15.48 9.45
CA CYS A 89 21.58 -16.86 9.64
C CYS A 89 22.76 -17.79 9.32
N ASN A 90 23.52 -18.18 10.34
CA ASN A 90 24.44 -19.30 10.26
C ASN A 90 23.58 -20.57 10.15
N LEU A 91 23.30 -20.96 8.91
CA LEU A 91 22.77 -22.29 8.60
C LEU A 91 23.90 -23.29 8.89
N ASN A 92 23.86 -23.88 10.09
CA ASN A 92 24.65 -25.06 10.44
C ASN A 92 24.00 -26.32 9.87
#